data_AF-A0A0S2LPA4-F1
#
_entry.id   AF-A0A0S2LPA4-F1
#
_cell.length_a   1.000
_cell.length_b   1.000
_cell.length_c   1.000
_cell.angle_alpha   90.00
_cell.angle_beta   90.00
_cell.angle_gamma   90.00
#
_symmetry.space_group_name_H-M   'P 1'
#
loop_
_entity.id
_entity.type
_entity.pdbx_description
1 polymer ?
#
loop_
_entity_poly.entity_id
_entity_poly.type
_entity_poly.pdbx_seq_one_letter_code
_entity_poly.pdbx_strand_id
1 'polypeptide(L)'
;MKYNSSKFSTLVDFTPYLKPGIYMIICVENNKRYYGQSANLADRLSRHFIQLKKNTPVPLMLVNKCISLKKDWNLYGGNSFKFQILHIGSFWSDEQVQLKKEQQLIDQHPQLTYNRTDCVVSNNYKIICEIYDKIYNSIGEASRCLNLSESEIRRRLYNHDYIDFKIIEKVSQKSPIKIKGVVYDSLNQAIATGIAKNRNQLIRRLDSNKFPDWTRLVPKKVVFKRSKYN
;
A
#
# COMPACT_ATOMS: atom_id res chain seq x y z
N MET A 1 55.78 32.92 -4.41
CA MET A 1 54.56 32.41 -5.07
C MET A 1 53.36 32.63 -4.15
N LYS A 2 52.48 33.58 -4.48
CA LYS A 2 51.23 33.83 -3.74
C LYS A 2 50.12 32.99 -4.38
N TYR A 3 49.65 31.96 -3.69
CA TYR A 3 48.48 31.19 -4.11
C TYR A 3 47.21 32.03 -3.85
N ASN A 4 46.56 32.48 -4.93
CA ASN A 4 45.23 33.08 -4.87
C ASN A 4 44.20 31.99 -4.54
N SER A 5 43.90 31.84 -3.26
CA SER A 5 42.75 31.06 -2.77
C SER A 5 41.50 31.93 -2.78
N SER A 6 40.86 32.08 -3.94
CA SER A 6 39.52 32.68 -4.02
C SER A 6 38.65 31.94 -5.03
N LYS A 7 38.38 30.66 -4.76
CA LYS A 7 37.19 30.00 -5.29
C LYS A 7 36.27 29.71 -4.10
N PHE A 8 35.51 30.72 -3.71
CA PHE A 8 34.33 30.52 -2.88
C PHE A 8 33.36 29.63 -3.66
N SER A 9 33.35 28.34 -3.34
CA SER A 9 32.26 27.45 -3.68
C SER A 9 30.99 28.04 -3.07
N THR A 10 30.08 28.55 -3.91
CA THR A 10 28.75 28.98 -3.47
C THR A 10 28.05 27.78 -2.82
N LEU A 11 28.04 27.75 -1.49
CA LEU A 11 27.32 26.74 -0.73
C LEU A 11 25.83 26.93 -1.05
N VAL A 12 25.24 25.93 -1.69
CA VAL A 12 23.80 25.91 -1.97
C VAL A 12 23.09 25.72 -0.62
N ASP A 13 22.28 26.70 -0.23
CA ASP A 13 21.46 26.61 0.98
C ASP A 13 20.22 25.74 0.71
N PHE A 14 20.21 24.55 1.32
CA PHE A 14 19.07 23.62 1.25
C PHE A 14 18.08 23.79 2.41
N THR A 15 18.36 24.68 3.38
CA THR A 15 17.53 24.89 4.57
C THR A 15 16.06 25.19 4.25
N PRO A 16 15.71 25.94 3.17
CA PRO A 16 14.32 26.16 2.81
C PRO A 16 13.54 24.85 2.62
N TYR A 17 14.17 23.81 2.08
CA TYR A 17 13.55 22.52 1.75
C TYR A 17 13.30 21.61 2.96
N LEU A 18 13.84 21.96 4.13
CA LEU A 18 13.57 21.26 5.39
C LEU A 18 12.23 21.68 6.02
N LYS A 19 11.49 22.58 5.36
CA LYS A 19 10.19 23.09 5.82
C LYS A 19 9.02 22.24 5.33
N PRO A 20 7.86 22.35 6.00
CA PRO A 20 6.63 21.71 5.54
C PRO A 20 6.15 22.29 4.21
N GLY A 21 5.38 21.49 3.47
CA GLY A 21 4.79 21.93 2.22
C GLY A 21 4.18 20.83 1.37
N ILE A 22 3.98 21.16 0.11
CA ILE A 22 3.34 20.31 -0.91
C ILE A 22 4.27 20.23 -2.12
N TYR A 23 4.41 19.03 -2.66
CA TYR A 23 5.23 18.75 -3.83
C TYR A 23 4.47 17.97 -4.89
N MET A 24 5.10 17.88 -6.05
CA MET A 24 4.66 17.13 -7.21
C MET A 24 5.83 16.31 -7.77
N ILE A 25 5.53 15.10 -8.23
CA ILE A 25 6.40 14.31 -9.10
C ILE A 25 5.67 14.14 -10.43
N ILE A 26 6.22 14.69 -11.52
CA ILE A 26 5.62 14.64 -12.84
C ILE A 26 6.44 13.75 -13.77
N CYS A 27 5.77 12.88 -14.52
CA CYS A 27 6.36 12.18 -15.65
C CYS A 27 6.17 13.04 -16.90
N VAL A 28 7.26 13.45 -17.55
CA VAL A 28 7.17 14.35 -18.71
C VAL A 28 6.65 13.65 -19.97
N GLU A 29 6.82 12.34 -20.07
CA GLU A 29 6.38 11.55 -21.24
C GLU A 29 4.86 11.43 -21.33
N ASN A 30 4.17 11.29 -20.19
CA ASN A 30 2.71 11.08 -20.15
C ASN A 30 1.94 12.13 -19.36
N ASN A 31 2.64 13.15 -18.85
CA ASN A 31 2.10 14.27 -18.09
C ASN A 31 1.33 13.88 -16.80
N LYS A 32 1.47 12.64 -16.32
CA LYS A 32 0.86 12.22 -15.05
C LYS A 32 1.64 12.77 -13.86
N ARG A 33 0.93 13.06 -12.78
CA ARG A 33 1.42 13.78 -11.60
C ARG A 33 1.10 13.03 -10.33
N TYR A 34 2.09 12.89 -9.45
CA TYR A 34 1.88 12.50 -8.07
C TYR A 34 1.98 13.76 -7.22
N TYR A 35 0.98 14.01 -6.40
CA TYR A 35 1.00 15.08 -5.39
C TYR A 35 1.27 14.47 -4.02
N GLY A 36 1.92 15.21 -3.15
CA GLY A 36 2.06 14.78 -1.77
C GLY A 36 2.39 15.93 -0.85
N GLN A 37 2.14 15.73 0.42
CA GLN A 37 2.55 16.62 1.50
C GLN A 37 3.70 16.06 2.33
N SER A 38 4.41 16.94 3.04
CA SER A 38 5.31 16.53 4.11
C SER A 38 5.60 17.66 5.09
N ALA A 39 6.00 17.30 6.30
CA ALA A 39 6.64 18.21 7.25
C ALA A 39 8.09 18.57 6.86
N ASN A 40 8.76 17.72 6.06
CA ASN A 40 10.11 17.92 5.57
C ASN A 40 10.19 17.48 4.09
N LEU A 41 10.16 18.45 3.18
CA LEU A 41 10.11 18.19 1.75
C LEU A 41 11.40 17.53 1.23
N ALA A 42 12.57 18.00 1.67
CA ALA A 42 13.85 17.45 1.23
C ALA A 42 13.98 15.95 1.55
N ASP A 43 13.67 15.57 2.79
CA ASP A 43 13.70 14.17 3.22
C ASP A 43 12.67 13.34 2.45
N ARG A 44 11.44 13.86 2.30
CA ARG A 44 10.37 13.12 1.61
C ARG A 44 10.66 12.89 0.13
N LEU A 45 11.13 13.92 -0.58
CA LEU A 45 11.49 13.83 -2.00
C LEU A 45 12.67 12.86 -2.19
N SER A 46 13.69 12.94 -1.32
CA SER A 46 14.83 12.03 -1.34
C SER A 46 14.39 10.57 -1.13
N ARG A 47 13.49 10.32 -0.19
CA ARG A 47 12.91 8.98 0.03
C ARG A 47 12.16 8.47 -1.19
N HIS A 48 11.33 9.30 -1.83
CA HIS A 48 10.64 8.92 -3.07
C HIS A 48 11.63 8.59 -4.18
N PHE A 49 12.64 9.44 -4.40
CA PHE A 49 13.66 9.20 -5.41
C PHE A 49 14.41 7.89 -5.17
N ILE A 50 14.88 7.63 -3.95
CA ILE A 50 15.57 6.39 -3.59
C ILE A 50 14.64 5.18 -3.79
N GLN A 51 13.38 5.26 -3.37
CA GLN A 51 12.40 4.18 -3.56
C GLN A 51 12.13 3.88 -5.03
N LEU A 52 12.04 4.92 -5.86
CA LEU A 52 11.86 4.79 -7.31
C LEU A 52 13.13 4.27 -7.99
N LYS A 53 14.32 4.67 -7.55
CA LYS A 53 15.60 4.19 -8.08
C LYS A 53 15.89 2.74 -7.72
N LYS A 54 15.48 2.27 -6.54
CA LYS A 54 15.66 0.87 -6.15
C LYS A 54 14.84 -0.03 -7.08
N ASN A 55 15.49 -0.95 -7.77
CA ASN A 55 14.85 -2.05 -8.51
C ASN A 55 14.31 -3.12 -7.56
N THR A 56 13.58 -2.71 -6.52
CA THR A 56 12.86 -3.65 -5.66
C THR A 56 11.64 -4.16 -6.44
N PRO A 57 11.48 -5.49 -6.61
CA PRO A 57 10.20 -6.07 -7.00
C PRO A 57 9.16 -5.52 -6.03
N VAL A 58 8.05 -4.98 -6.52
CA VAL A 58 7.02 -4.38 -5.67
C VAL A 58 6.54 -5.45 -4.68
N PRO A 59 6.95 -5.43 -3.40
CA PRO A 59 6.46 -6.42 -2.47
C PRO A 59 5.01 -6.04 -2.20
N LEU A 60 4.17 -7.07 -2.06
CA LEU A 60 2.73 -6.93 -1.86
C LEU A 60 2.29 -6.04 -0.66
N MET A 61 3.23 -5.55 0.15
CA MET A 61 2.98 -4.70 1.31
C MET A 61 3.14 -3.18 1.07
N LEU A 62 3.80 -2.73 0.01
CA LEU A 62 3.90 -1.29 -0.34
C LEU A 62 2.87 -0.86 -1.41
N VAL A 63 1.85 -1.69 -1.61
CA VAL A 63 0.97 -1.74 -2.80
C VAL A 63 0.04 -0.53 -2.95
N ASN A 64 -0.23 0.23 -1.91
CA ASN A 64 -1.46 1.02 -1.92
C ASN A 64 -1.33 2.52 -2.18
N LYS A 65 -0.22 3.07 -2.70
CA LYS A 65 -0.26 4.51 -3.08
C LYS A 65 0.31 4.89 -4.44
N CYS A 66 1.21 4.11 -5.07
CA CYS A 66 1.92 4.60 -6.27
C CYS A 66 2.42 3.51 -7.24
N ILE A 67 1.71 2.39 -7.42
CA ILE A 67 2.16 1.33 -8.35
C ILE A 67 2.33 1.86 -9.78
N SER A 68 1.35 2.64 -10.25
CA SER A 68 1.37 3.27 -11.56
C SER A 68 2.60 4.18 -11.74
N LEU A 69 2.95 4.99 -10.74
CA LEU A 69 4.16 5.82 -10.75
C LEU A 69 5.43 4.98 -10.89
N LYS A 70 5.55 3.88 -10.14
CA LYS A 70 6.73 2.99 -10.21
C LYS A 70 6.82 2.26 -11.55
N LYS A 71 5.69 1.85 -12.13
CA LYS A 71 5.63 1.25 -13.47
C LYS A 71 6.16 2.23 -14.51
N ASP A 72 5.64 3.45 -14.50
CA ASP A 72 6.07 4.49 -15.45
C ASP A 72 7.54 4.89 -15.22
N TRP A 73 8.02 4.89 -13.97
CA TRP A 73 9.45 5.09 -13.67
C TRP A 73 10.35 4.03 -14.31
N ASN A 74 9.97 2.76 -14.19
CA ASN A 74 10.74 1.66 -14.77
C ASN A 74 10.65 1.68 -16.31
N LEU A 75 9.53 2.12 -16.88
CA LEU A 75 9.31 2.19 -18.33
C LEU A 75 10.09 3.32 -18.98
N TYR A 76 9.97 4.55 -18.46
CA TYR A 76 10.55 5.74 -19.08
C TYR A 76 11.92 6.15 -18.51
N GLY A 77 12.33 5.56 -17.39
CA GLY A 77 13.58 5.89 -16.70
C GLY A 77 13.49 7.19 -15.86
N GLY A 78 14.45 7.37 -14.95
CA GLY A 78 14.42 8.47 -13.98
C GLY A 78 14.57 9.87 -14.57
N ASN A 79 15.20 10.03 -15.73
CA ASN A 79 15.35 11.33 -16.41
C ASN A 79 14.02 11.89 -16.92
N SER A 80 13.02 11.02 -17.07
CA SER A 80 11.67 11.35 -17.52
C SER A 80 10.77 11.87 -16.38
N PHE A 81 11.34 12.06 -15.18
CA PHE A 81 10.60 12.50 -13.99
C PHE A 81 11.20 13.78 -13.40
N LYS A 82 10.32 14.72 -13.07
CA LYS A 82 10.69 15.97 -12.38
C LYS A 82 10.03 16.03 -11.02
N PHE A 83 10.84 16.38 -10.01
CA PHE A 83 10.40 16.63 -8.64
C PHE A 83 10.29 18.14 -8.46
N GLN A 84 9.11 18.62 -8.10
CA GLN A 84 8.82 20.05 -8.02
C GLN A 84 8.10 20.38 -6.73
N ILE A 85 8.57 21.42 -6.04
CA ILE A 85 7.90 21.94 -4.85
C ILE A 85 6.85 22.94 -5.30
N LEU A 86 5.61 22.74 -4.89
CA LEU A 86 4.48 23.61 -5.24
C LEU A 86 4.28 24.67 -4.16
N HIS A 87 4.37 24.26 -2.90
CA HIS A 87 4.17 25.12 -1.76
C HIS A 87 5.12 24.75 -0.63
N ILE A 88 5.64 25.75 0.10
CA ILE A 88 6.61 25.54 1.18
C ILE A 88 6.51 26.64 2.24
N GLY A 89 6.80 26.30 3.49
CA GLY A 89 6.87 27.25 4.59
C GLY A 89 5.92 26.91 5.75
N SER A 90 6.03 27.66 6.84
CA SER A 90 5.32 27.41 8.09
C SER A 90 3.78 27.49 7.99
N PHE A 91 3.25 28.20 6.99
CA PHE A 91 1.81 28.16 6.67
C PHE A 91 1.32 26.73 6.43
N TRP A 92 2.19 25.88 5.88
CA TRP A 92 1.89 24.47 5.61
C TRP A 92 2.19 23.57 6.79
N SER A 93 2.49 24.07 8.00
CA SER A 93 2.73 23.20 9.15
C SER A 93 1.46 22.45 9.62
N ASP A 94 0.27 22.96 9.27
CA ASP A 94 -1.00 22.30 9.59
C ASP A 94 -1.31 21.18 8.59
N GLU A 95 -1.37 19.94 9.10
CA GLU A 95 -1.65 18.74 8.31
C GLU A 95 -3.02 18.78 7.61
N GLN A 96 -4.07 19.34 8.23
CA GLN A 96 -5.39 19.41 7.63
C GLN A 96 -5.42 20.38 6.44
N VAL A 97 -4.69 21.50 6.56
CA VAL A 97 -4.52 22.46 5.46
C VAL A 97 -3.77 21.80 4.29
N GLN A 98 -2.69 21.07 4.60
CA GLN A 98 -1.95 20.32 3.58
C GLN A 98 -2.82 19.26 2.89
N LEU A 99 -3.53 18.42 3.65
CA LEU A 99 -4.39 17.36 3.13
C LEU A 99 -5.47 17.93 2.22
N LYS A 100 -6.14 19.01 2.64
CA LYS A 100 -7.17 19.67 1.84
C LYS A 100 -6.61 20.16 0.50
N LYS A 101 -5.41 20.75 0.51
CA LYS A 101 -4.77 21.27 -0.70
C LYS A 101 -4.25 20.15 -1.61
N GLU A 102 -3.66 19.09 -1.05
CA GLU A 102 -3.27 17.89 -1.80
C GLU A 102 -4.49 17.30 -2.52
N GLN A 103 -5.61 17.12 -1.80
CA GLN A 103 -6.85 16.60 -2.38
C GLN A 103 -7.39 17.51 -3.49
N GLN A 104 -7.38 18.84 -3.28
CA GLN A 104 -7.77 19.80 -4.31
C GLN A 104 -6.93 19.64 -5.59
N LEU A 105 -5.61 19.46 -5.48
CA LEU A 105 -4.72 19.27 -6.64
C LEU A 105 -4.99 17.95 -7.37
N ILE A 106 -5.31 16.89 -6.62
CA ILE A 106 -5.71 15.58 -7.17
C ILE A 106 -7.03 15.71 -7.95
N ASP A 107 -8.01 16.41 -7.37
CA ASP A 107 -9.35 16.55 -7.92
C ASP A 107 -9.41 17.49 -9.15
N GLN A 108 -8.42 18.38 -9.32
CA GLN A 108 -8.31 19.21 -10.52
C GLN A 108 -7.96 18.41 -11.78
N HIS A 109 -7.18 17.33 -11.65
CA HIS A 109 -6.71 16.52 -12.79
C HIS A 109 -6.82 15.02 -12.52
N PRO A 110 -8.03 14.50 -12.29
CA PRO A 110 -8.27 13.14 -11.82
C PRO A 110 -7.69 12.05 -12.75
N GLN A 111 -7.74 12.26 -14.06
CA GLN A 111 -7.26 11.32 -15.07
C GLN A 111 -5.74 11.36 -15.27
N LEU A 112 -5.06 12.39 -14.76
CA LEU A 112 -3.62 12.59 -14.89
C LEU A 112 -2.89 12.45 -13.54
N THR A 113 -3.47 11.76 -12.56
CA THR A 113 -2.83 11.60 -11.25
C THR A 113 -2.43 10.17 -10.91
N TYR A 114 -1.25 10.03 -10.33
CA TYR A 114 -0.76 8.79 -9.72
C TYR A 114 -1.31 8.53 -8.32
N ASN A 115 -1.90 9.54 -7.66
CA ASN A 115 -2.48 9.43 -6.31
C ASN A 115 -3.72 8.54 -6.28
N ARG A 116 -4.33 8.33 -7.45
CA ARG A 116 -5.34 7.29 -7.60
C ARG A 116 -4.63 5.97 -7.43
N THR A 117 -4.90 5.35 -6.29
CA THR A 117 -4.89 3.91 -6.24
C THR A 117 -5.85 3.45 -7.32
N ASP A 118 -5.34 2.84 -8.39
CA ASP A 118 -5.98 1.63 -8.85
C ASP A 118 -6.21 0.86 -7.56
N CYS A 119 -7.46 0.78 -7.12
CA CYS A 119 -7.81 -0.05 -6.00
C CYS A 119 -7.41 -1.44 -6.47
N VAL A 120 -6.16 -1.82 -6.21
CA VAL A 120 -5.75 -3.21 -6.25
C VAL A 120 -6.63 -3.76 -5.17
N VAL A 121 -7.78 -4.29 -5.59
CA VAL A 121 -8.69 -5.03 -4.73
C VAL A 121 -7.74 -5.92 -3.98
N SER A 122 -7.57 -5.66 -2.68
CA SER A 122 -6.63 -6.44 -1.89
C SER A 122 -7.25 -7.81 -1.92
N ASN A 123 -6.80 -8.64 -2.87
CA ASN A 123 -7.35 -9.96 -3.01
C ASN A 123 -6.97 -10.61 -1.70
N ASN A 124 -7.97 -10.88 -0.88
CA ASN A 124 -7.75 -11.47 0.42
C ASN A 124 -7.43 -12.93 0.15
N TYR A 125 -6.19 -13.22 -0.21
CA TYR A 125 -5.73 -14.56 -0.52
C TYR A 125 -4.79 -15.06 0.57
N LYS A 126 -4.90 -16.35 0.83
CA LYS A 126 -3.95 -17.13 1.61
C LYS A 126 -2.81 -17.51 0.66
N ILE A 127 -1.56 -17.37 1.10
CA ILE A 127 -0.40 -17.92 0.39
C ILE A 127 -0.10 -19.28 1.01
N ILE A 128 -0.21 -20.34 0.22
CA ILE A 128 0.37 -21.66 0.53
C ILE A 128 1.81 -21.63 0.01
N CYS A 129 2.76 -21.99 0.86
CA CYS A 129 4.18 -21.88 0.56
C CYS A 129 4.96 -23.09 1.06
N GLU A 130 6.02 -23.40 0.35
CA GLU A 130 7.04 -24.38 0.73
C GLU A 130 8.26 -23.62 1.25
N ILE A 131 8.72 -23.97 2.44
CA ILE A 131 9.92 -23.39 3.05
C ILE A 131 10.74 -24.51 3.68
N TYR A 132 11.99 -24.70 3.22
CA TYR A 132 12.87 -25.80 3.64
C TYR A 132 12.18 -27.18 3.49
N ASP A 133 11.67 -27.46 2.29
CA ASP A 133 10.96 -28.70 1.91
C ASP A 133 9.71 -29.00 2.75
N LYS A 134 9.18 -28.02 3.50
CA LYS A 134 7.96 -28.14 4.29
C LYS A 134 6.87 -27.23 3.77
N ILE A 135 5.68 -27.81 3.55
CA ILE A 135 4.50 -27.07 3.09
C ILE A 135 3.76 -26.46 4.28
N TYR A 136 3.48 -25.16 4.18
CA TYR A 136 2.67 -24.40 5.12
C TYR A 136 1.41 -23.89 4.44
N ASN A 137 0.26 -24.05 5.10
CA ASN A 137 -1.01 -23.64 4.54
C ASN A 137 -1.20 -22.11 4.55
N SER A 138 -0.40 -21.37 5.34
CA SER A 138 -0.37 -19.90 5.34
C SER A 138 0.99 -19.36 5.78
N ILE A 139 1.31 -18.13 5.39
CA ILE A 139 2.44 -17.37 5.95
C ILE A 139 2.36 -17.27 7.48
N GLY A 140 1.19 -17.07 8.07
CA GLY A 140 1.03 -17.02 9.53
C GLY A 140 1.26 -18.36 10.22
N GLU A 141 1.14 -19.49 9.51
CA GLU A 141 1.55 -20.80 10.00
C GLU A 141 3.08 -20.96 9.93
N ALA A 142 3.67 -20.64 8.78
CA ALA A 142 5.12 -20.61 8.60
C ALA A 142 5.81 -19.71 9.63
N SER A 143 5.28 -18.52 9.87
CA SER A 143 5.78 -17.54 10.85
C SER A 143 5.88 -18.12 12.26
N ARG A 144 4.83 -18.83 12.71
CA ARG A 144 4.81 -19.48 14.02
C ARG A 144 5.80 -20.63 14.13
N CYS A 145 5.97 -21.41 13.06
CA CYS A 145 6.87 -22.56 13.06
C CYS A 145 8.35 -22.18 12.92
N LEU A 146 8.65 -21.15 12.14
CA LEU A 146 10.02 -20.73 11.82
C LEU A 146 10.55 -19.61 12.71
N ASN A 147 9.70 -19.04 13.58
CA ASN A 147 9.99 -17.86 14.39
C ASN A 147 10.48 -16.65 13.55
N LEU A 148 9.92 -16.51 12.36
CA LEU A 148 10.17 -15.38 11.46
C LEU A 148 8.93 -14.49 11.38
N SER A 149 9.11 -13.18 11.22
CA SER A 149 7.97 -12.29 10.97
C SER A 149 7.29 -12.60 9.64
N GLU A 150 5.97 -12.41 9.54
CA GLU A 150 5.25 -12.59 8.28
C GLU A 150 5.81 -11.72 7.15
N SER A 151 6.28 -10.50 7.48
CA SER A 151 6.90 -9.57 6.53
C SER A 151 8.20 -10.13 5.94
N GLU A 152 9.03 -10.74 6.78
CA GLU A 152 10.28 -11.37 6.36
C GLU A 152 10.01 -12.59 5.46
N ILE A 153 9.06 -13.43 5.84
CA ILE A 153 8.65 -14.58 5.01
C ILE A 153 8.13 -14.11 3.65
N ARG A 154 7.24 -13.09 3.63
CA ARG A 154 6.77 -12.49 2.36
C ARG A 154 7.93 -11.97 1.53
N ARG A 155 8.87 -11.24 2.13
CA ARG A 155 10.03 -10.70 1.43
C ARG A 155 10.85 -11.79 0.76
N ARG A 156 11.10 -12.90 1.46
CA ARG A 156 11.86 -14.05 0.93
C ARG A 156 11.08 -14.80 -0.16
N LEU A 157 9.78 -15.04 0.03
CA LEU A 157 8.93 -15.70 -0.98
C LEU A 157 8.85 -14.98 -2.33
N TYR A 158 9.10 -13.66 -2.36
CA TYR A 158 9.10 -12.86 -3.59
C TYR A 158 10.52 -12.53 -4.11
N ASN A 159 11.57 -12.96 -3.41
CA ASN A 159 12.94 -12.79 -3.86
C ASN A 159 13.52 -14.12 -4.36
N HIS A 160 13.90 -14.16 -5.63
CA HIS A 160 14.47 -15.33 -6.30
C HIS A 160 15.80 -15.81 -5.72
N ASP A 161 16.52 -14.97 -4.96
CA ASP A 161 17.75 -15.38 -4.27
C ASP A 161 17.50 -16.42 -3.17
N TYR A 162 16.26 -16.52 -2.66
CA TYR A 162 15.89 -17.48 -1.61
C TYR A 162 15.24 -18.71 -2.23
N ILE A 163 16.07 -19.61 -2.76
CA ILE A 163 15.63 -20.84 -3.46
C ILE A 163 14.73 -21.75 -2.62
N ASP A 164 14.90 -21.72 -1.29
CA ASP A 164 14.12 -22.53 -0.35
C ASP A 164 12.72 -21.97 -0.08
N PHE A 165 12.41 -20.75 -0.56
CA PHE A 165 11.13 -20.08 -0.29
C PHE A 165 10.30 -20.06 -1.58
N LYS A 166 9.34 -20.99 -1.70
CA LYS A 166 8.52 -21.12 -2.90
C LYS A 166 7.05 -20.85 -2.59
N ILE A 167 6.41 -20.04 -3.42
CA ILE A 167 4.95 -19.90 -3.42
C ILE A 167 4.38 -21.05 -4.23
N ILE A 168 3.61 -21.93 -3.56
CA ILE A 168 2.91 -23.03 -4.23
C ILE A 168 1.62 -22.50 -4.85
N GLU A 169 0.80 -21.83 -4.06
CA GLU A 169 -0.53 -21.39 -4.49
C GLU A 169 -0.99 -20.12 -3.76
N LYS A 170 -1.79 -19.31 -4.46
CA LYS A 170 -2.53 -18.18 -3.88
C LYS A 170 -4.03 -18.52 -3.85
N VAL A 171 -4.51 -18.94 -2.70
CA VAL A 171 -5.91 -19.35 -2.52
C VAL A 171 -6.76 -18.16 -2.10
N SER A 172 -7.71 -17.75 -2.94
CA SER A 172 -8.65 -16.67 -2.60
C SER A 172 -9.52 -17.05 -1.39
N GLN A 173 -9.50 -16.25 -0.33
CA GLN A 173 -10.36 -16.42 0.84
C GLN A 173 -11.72 -15.76 0.59
N LYS A 174 -12.45 -16.26 -0.42
CA LYS A 174 -13.87 -15.93 -0.51
C LYS A 174 -14.58 -16.53 0.69
N SER A 175 -15.46 -15.77 1.31
CA SER A 175 -16.33 -16.23 2.38
C SER A 175 -17.76 -16.10 1.87
N PRO A 176 -18.17 -16.97 0.94
CA PRO A 176 -19.46 -16.85 0.32
C PRO A 176 -20.58 -17.06 1.34
N ILE A 177 -21.67 -16.35 1.14
CA ILE A 177 -22.84 -16.35 2.02
C ILE A 177 -24.09 -16.53 1.17
N LYS A 178 -25.12 -17.16 1.73
CA LYS A 178 -26.43 -17.29 1.12
C LYS A 178 -27.42 -16.50 1.95
N ILE A 179 -28.12 -15.55 1.33
CA ILE A 179 -29.15 -14.72 1.97
C ILE A 179 -30.42 -14.83 1.14
N LYS A 180 -31.48 -15.37 1.74
CA LYS A 180 -32.79 -15.53 1.08
C LYS A 180 -32.70 -16.24 -0.28
N GLY A 181 -31.90 -17.30 -0.36
CA GLY A 181 -31.70 -18.07 -1.60
C GLY A 181 -30.59 -17.55 -2.52
N VAL A 182 -30.19 -16.28 -2.41
CA VAL A 182 -29.16 -15.69 -3.28
C VAL A 182 -27.77 -15.89 -2.68
N VAL A 183 -26.82 -16.35 -3.50
CA VAL A 183 -25.42 -16.56 -3.10
C VAL A 183 -24.59 -15.33 -3.46
N TYR A 184 -23.83 -14.83 -2.50
CA TYR A 184 -22.88 -13.74 -2.65
C TYR A 184 -21.47 -14.26 -2.38
N ASP A 185 -20.49 -13.83 -3.17
CA ASP A 185 -19.07 -14.16 -3.02
C ASP A 185 -18.45 -13.57 -1.74
N SER A 186 -19.02 -12.46 -1.25
CA SER A 186 -18.52 -11.77 -0.06
C SER A 186 -19.60 -10.95 0.64
N LEU A 187 -19.34 -10.61 1.90
CA LEU A 187 -20.17 -9.69 2.69
C LEU A 187 -20.31 -8.32 2.02
N ASN A 188 -19.26 -7.83 1.36
CA ASN A 188 -19.27 -6.51 0.72
C ASN A 188 -20.17 -6.50 -0.53
N GLN A 189 -20.20 -7.61 -1.28
CA GLN A 189 -21.12 -7.74 -2.42
C GLN A 189 -22.58 -7.68 -1.95
N ALA A 190 -22.93 -8.36 -0.85
CA ALA A 190 -24.28 -8.30 -0.29
C ALA A 190 -24.65 -6.91 0.27
N ILE A 191 -23.68 -6.15 0.79
CA ILE A 191 -23.92 -4.77 1.23
C ILE A 191 -24.16 -3.86 0.02
N ALA A 192 -23.43 -4.04 -1.08
CA ALA A 192 -23.61 -3.27 -2.30
C ALA A 192 -25.00 -3.44 -2.92
N THR A 193 -25.67 -4.58 -2.69
CA THR A 193 -27.07 -4.79 -3.10
C THR A 193 -28.09 -4.22 -2.13
N GLY A 194 -27.68 -3.48 -1.09
CA GLY A 194 -28.59 -2.79 -0.16
C GLY A 194 -29.24 -3.68 0.91
N ILE A 195 -28.85 -4.96 1.03
CA ILE A 195 -29.48 -5.91 1.98
C ILE A 195 -29.21 -5.57 3.45
N ALA A 196 -28.09 -4.89 3.71
CA ALA A 196 -27.73 -4.40 5.04
C ALA A 196 -27.05 -3.04 4.92
N LYS A 197 -27.22 -2.21 5.96
CA LYS A 197 -26.62 -0.87 6.04
C LYS A 197 -25.11 -0.94 6.18
N ASN A 198 -24.61 -1.97 6.86
CA ASN A 198 -23.18 -2.16 7.09
C ASN A 198 -22.83 -3.62 7.40
N ARG A 199 -21.54 -3.90 7.43
CA ARG A 199 -20.97 -5.23 7.66
C ARG A 199 -21.34 -5.84 9.00
N ASN A 200 -21.38 -5.04 10.07
CA ASN A 200 -21.69 -5.53 11.42
C ASN A 200 -23.13 -6.01 11.53
N GLN A 201 -24.06 -5.26 10.94
CA GLN A 201 -25.46 -5.67 10.86
C GLN A 201 -25.60 -7.00 10.11
N LEU A 202 -24.91 -7.14 8.98
CA LEU A 202 -24.94 -8.35 8.15
C LEU A 202 -24.36 -9.56 8.92
N ILE A 203 -23.21 -9.40 9.59
CA ILE A 203 -22.60 -10.45 10.45
C ILE A 203 -23.55 -10.86 11.58
N ARG A 204 -24.16 -9.89 12.27
CA ARG A 204 -25.11 -10.16 13.36
C ARG A 204 -26.30 -10.98 12.88
N ARG A 205 -26.80 -10.73 11.66
CA ARG A 205 -27.90 -11.50 11.07
C ARG A 205 -27.45 -12.92 10.70
N LEU A 206 -26.29 -13.07 10.06
CA LEU A 206 -25.72 -14.39 9.71
C LEU A 206 -25.44 -15.27 10.92
N ASP A 207 -25.07 -14.68 12.05
CA ASP A 207 -24.75 -15.41 13.28
C ASP A 207 -25.97 -15.55 14.22
N SER A 208 -27.16 -15.09 13.83
CA SER A 208 -28.37 -15.10 14.67
C SER A 208 -29.40 -16.11 14.20
N ASN A 209 -29.95 -16.87 15.15
CA ASN A 209 -31.04 -17.83 14.91
C ASN A 209 -32.35 -17.16 14.44
N LYS A 210 -32.47 -15.83 14.55
CA LYS A 210 -33.66 -15.08 14.08
C LYS A 210 -33.73 -14.96 12.56
N PHE A 211 -32.68 -15.33 11.83
CA PHE A 211 -32.59 -15.20 10.38
C PHE A 211 -32.16 -16.53 9.74
N PRO A 212 -33.05 -17.54 9.69
CA PRO A 212 -32.70 -18.89 9.21
C PRO A 212 -32.26 -18.91 7.73
N ASP A 213 -32.75 -17.97 6.92
CA ASP A 213 -32.38 -17.86 5.50
C ASP A 213 -31.00 -17.22 5.25
N TRP A 214 -30.28 -16.89 6.33
CA TRP A 214 -28.98 -16.23 6.28
C TRP A 214 -27.93 -17.23 6.74
N THR A 215 -27.21 -17.82 5.79
CA THR A 215 -26.24 -18.87 6.09
C THR A 215 -24.88 -18.56 5.50
N ARG A 216 -23.83 -18.95 6.25
CA ARG A 216 -22.46 -18.94 5.75
C ARG A 216 -22.23 -20.26 5.02
N LEU A 217 -21.72 -20.21 3.80
CA LEU A 217 -21.37 -21.43 3.06
C LEU A 217 -20.00 -21.99 3.51
N VAL A 218 -19.23 -21.20 4.24
CA VAL A 218 -17.97 -21.62 4.87
C VAL A 218 -18.09 -21.48 6.38
N PRO A 219 -17.72 -22.52 7.17
CA PRO A 219 -17.74 -22.46 8.62
C PRO A 219 -16.92 -21.29 9.17
N LYS A 220 -17.38 -20.72 10.28
CA LYS A 220 -16.62 -19.69 11.01
C LYS A 220 -15.33 -20.32 11.53
N LYS A 221 -14.17 -19.75 11.19
CA LYS A 221 -12.91 -20.15 11.83
C LYS A 221 -13.05 -19.94 13.33
N VAL A 222 -12.87 -21.00 14.10
CA VAL A 222 -12.77 -20.93 15.56
C VAL A 222 -11.48 -20.17 15.87
N VAL A 223 -11.62 -18.92 16.31
CA VAL A 223 -10.48 -18.15 16.81
C VAL A 223 -10.25 -18.59 18.24
N PHE A 224 -9.23 -19.43 18.46
CA PHE A 224 -8.75 -19.69 19.80
C PHE A 224 -8.25 -18.38 20.39
N LYS A 225 -8.95 -17.85 21.40
CA LYS A 225 -8.47 -16.71 22.16
C LYS A 225 -7.14 -17.14 22.78
N ARG A 226 -6.06 -16.38 22.51
CA ARG A 226 -4.79 -16.59 23.20
C ARG A 226 -5.08 -16.51 24.70
N SER A 227 -4.82 -17.61 25.41
CA SER A 227 -4.73 -17.59 26.87
C SER A 227 -3.80 -16.43 27.22
N LYS A 228 -4.28 -15.48 28.02
CA LYS A 228 -3.38 -14.51 28.63
C LYS A 228 -2.45 -15.35 29.51
N TYR A 229 -1.19 -15.45 29.12
CA TYR A 229 -0.16 -16.00 29.98
C TYR A 229 -0.19 -15.18 31.27
N ASN A 230 -0.52 -15.84 32.38
CA ASN A 230 -0.24 -15.36 33.73
C ASN A 230 1.26 -15.46 33.98
#